data_AF-A0A8S2YU98-F1
#
_entry.id   AF-A0A8S2YU98-F1
#
_cell.length_a   1.000
_cell.length_b   1.000
_cell.length_c   1.000
_cell.angle_alpha   90.00
_cell.angle_beta   90.00
_cell.angle_gamma   90.00
#
_symmetry.space_group_name_H-M   'P 1'
#
loop_
_entity.id
_entity.type
_entity.pdbx_description
1 polymer ?
#
loop_
_entity_poly.entity_id
_entity_poly.type
_entity_poly.pdbx_seq_one_letter_code
_entity_poly.pdbx_strand_id
1 'polypeptide(L)' 'SRDDCLSTELHQACRLGLVQHVEHLLFYRADMNAVNIGGNTPLHICAATNQVI' A
#
# COMPACT_ATOMS: atom_id res chain seq x y z
N SER A 1 -4.74 -13.17 -11.89
CA SER A 1 -5.56 -11.98 -11.58
C SER A 1 -5.95 -11.98 -10.10
N ARG A 2 -4.99 -12.19 -9.18
CA ARG A 2 -5.27 -12.33 -7.73
C ARG A 2 -4.81 -11.13 -6.89
N ASP A 3 -4.19 -10.11 -7.50
CA ASP A 3 -3.36 -9.14 -6.76
C ASP A 3 -3.84 -7.68 -6.88
N ASP A 4 -4.84 -7.40 -7.73
CA ASP A 4 -5.35 -6.05 -7.97
C ASP A 4 -6.04 -5.44 -6.72
N CYS A 5 -6.72 -6.29 -5.92
CA CYS A 5 -7.34 -5.85 -4.67
C CYS A 5 -6.30 -5.54 -3.60
N LEU A 6 -5.29 -6.40 -3.43
CA LEU A 6 -4.28 -6.29 -2.38
C LEU A 6 -3.41 -5.02 -2.57
N SER A 7 -3.05 -4.73 -3.82
CA SER A 7 -2.41 -3.47 -4.21
C SER A 7 -3.24 -2.27 -3.80
N THR A 8 -4.54 -2.29 -4.14
CA THR A 8 -5.45 -1.18 -3.86
C THR A 8 -5.65 -0.96 -2.36
N GLU A 9 -5.71 -2.05 -1.58
CA GLU A 9 -5.81 -2.00 -0.12
C GLU A 9 -4.54 -1.42 0.54
N LEU A 10 -3.34 -1.80 0.07
CA LEU A 10 -2.08 -1.23 0.57
C LEU A 10 -2.01 0.29 0.32
N HIS A 11 -2.42 0.71 -0.88
CA HIS A 11 -2.50 2.13 -1.21
C HIS A 11 -3.50 2.88 -0.33
N GLN A 12 -4.65 2.27 -0.01
CA GLN A 12 -5.64 2.87 0.87
C GLN A 12 -5.12 2.97 2.31
N ALA A 13 -4.44 1.93 2.81
CA ALA A 13 -3.82 1.94 4.13
C ALA A 13 -2.75 3.04 4.26
N CYS A 14 -1.91 3.21 3.22
CA CYS A 14 -0.94 4.32 3.11
C CYS A 14 -1.58 5.71 3.01
N ARG A 15 -2.79 5.84 2.45
CA ARG A 15 -3.52 7.12 2.47
C ARG A 15 -4.06 7.45 3.86
N LEU A 16 -4.51 6.45 4.59
CA LEU A 16 -5.21 6.61 5.85
C LEU A 16 -4.28 6.57 7.08
N GLY A 17 -3.00 6.23 6.92
CA GLY A 17 -2.05 6.14 8.03
C GLY A 17 -2.24 4.91 8.87
N LEU A 18 -2.79 3.85 8.28
CA LEU A 18 -3.10 2.60 8.98
C LEU A 18 -1.87 1.71 9.00
N VAL A 19 -0.86 2.08 9.79
CA VAL A 19 0.42 1.35 9.90
C VAL A 19 0.19 -0.13 10.24
N GLN A 20 -0.73 -0.44 11.16
CA GLN A 20 -1.08 -1.82 11.51
C GLN A 20 -1.70 -2.63 10.35
N HIS A 21 -2.39 -1.97 9.42
CA HIS A 21 -2.91 -2.62 8.22
C HIS A 21 -1.79 -2.89 7.21
N VAL A 22 -0.86 -1.94 7.06
CA VAL A 22 0.33 -2.12 6.22
C VAL A 22 1.19 -3.28 6.74
N GLU A 23 1.39 -3.39 8.05
CA GLU A 23 2.09 -4.52 8.67
C GLU A 23 1.38 -5.86 8.41
N HIS A 24 0.05 -5.91 8.56
CA HIS A 24 -0.72 -7.13 8.24
C HIS A 24 -0.60 -7.52 6.76
N LEU A 25 -0.69 -6.55 5.85
CA LEU A 25 -0.58 -6.84 4.42
C LEU A 25 0.85 -7.27 4.04
N LEU A 26 1.88 -6.64 4.62
CA LEU A 26 3.28 -7.08 4.50
C LEU A 26 3.48 -8.49 5.04
N PHE A 27 2.81 -8.84 6.14
CA PHE A 27 2.85 -10.19 6.71
C PHE A 27 2.32 -11.25 5.74
N TYR A 28 1.30 -10.92 4.94
CA TYR A 28 0.78 -11.78 3.88
C TYR A 28 1.66 -11.85 2.61
N ARG A 29 2.89 -11.30 2.65
CA ARG A 29 3.77 -11.12 1.48
C ARG A 29 3.09 -10.37 0.34
N ALA A 30 2.34 -9.32 0.68
CA ALA A 30 1.82 -8.40 -0.33
C ALA A 30 2.95 -7.86 -1.20
N ASP A 31 2.71 -7.83 -2.51
CA ASP A 31 3.68 -7.34 -3.47
C ASP A 31 3.79 -5.82 -3.36
N MET A 32 4.80 -5.35 -2.63
CA MET A 32 5.08 -3.93 -2.38
C MET A 32 5.47 -3.16 -3.65
N ASN A 33 5.77 -3.87 -4.74
CA ASN A 33 6.01 -3.30 -6.07
C ASN A 33 4.73 -3.12 -6.89
N ALA A 34 3.58 -3.53 -6.36
CA ALA A 34 2.33 -3.36 -7.07
C ALA A 34 2.05 -1.86 -7.28
N VAL A 35 1.95 -1.47 -8.55
CA VAL A 35 1.58 -0.13 -8.93
C VAL A 35 0.06 -0.01 -8.98
N ASN A 36 -0.47 1.13 -8.55
CA ASN A 36 -1.87 1.45 -8.77
C ASN A 36 -2.11 1.88 -10.23
N ILE A 37 -3.37 2.19 -10.53
CA ILE A 37 -3.84 2.66 -11.84
C ILE A 37 -3.08 3.92 -12.31
N GLY A 38 -2.56 4.71 -11.37
CA GLY A 38 -1.72 5.88 -11.64
C GLY A 38 -0.22 5.60 -11.76
N GLY A 39 0.21 4.33 -11.77
CA GLY A 39 1.62 3.94 -11.87
C GLY A 39 2.43 4.17 -10.58
N ASN A 40 1.78 4.53 -9.48
CA ASN A 40 2.45 4.77 -8.20
C ASN A 40 2.50 3.49 -7.39
N THR A 41 3.61 3.22 -6.70
CA THR A 41 3.69 2.14 -5.70
C THR A 41 3.11 2.63 -4.37
N PRO A 42 2.73 1.72 -3.46
CA PRO A 42 2.24 2.11 -2.14
C PRO A 42 3.26 2.95 -1.36
N LEU A 43 4.56 2.69 -1.55
CA LEU A 43 5.62 3.49 -0.94
C LEU A 43 5.59 4.97 -1.39
N HIS A 44 5.30 5.23 -2.67
CA HIS A 44 5.14 6.61 -3.16
C HIS A 44 3.98 7.31 -2.47
N ILE A 45 2.86 6.59 -2.23
CA ILE A 45 1.70 7.17 -1.56
C ILE A 45 1.97 7.39 -0.08
N CYS A 46 2.61 6.43 0.60
CA CYS A 46 3.03 6.55 2.00
C CYS A 46 4.06 7.69 2.20
N ALA A 47 4.88 8.01 1.18
CA ALA A 47 5.83 9.13 1.25
C ALA A 47 5.18 10.48 0.87
N ALA A 48 4.18 10.46 -0.03
CA ALA A 48 3.43 11.65 -0.44
C ALA A 48 2.40 12.06 0.61
N THR A 49 1.83 11.10 1.33
CA THR A 49 1.14 11.37 2.59
C THR A 49 2.24 11.64 3.60
N ASN A 50 2.20 12.78 4.30
CA ASN A 50 3.23 13.14 5.28
C ASN A 50 3.08 12.29 6.58
N GLN A 51 2.86 10.99 6.40
CA GLN A 51 2.63 10.02 7.43
C GLN A 51 3.97 9.39 7.77
N VAL A 52 4.38 9.61 9.01
CA VAL A 52 5.50 8.91 9.61
C VAL A 52 5.00 7.48 9.83
N ILE A 53 5.31 6.59 8.90
CA ILE A 53 5.14 5.14 9.10
C ILE A 53 6.18 4.61 10.10
#